data_AF-A0A9D4L622-F1
#
_entry.id   AF-A0A9D4L622-F1
#
_cell.length_a   1.000
_cell.length_b   1.000
_cell.length_c   1.000
_cell.angle_alpha   90.00
_cell.angle_beta   90.00
_cell.angle_gamma   90.00
#
_symmetry.space_group_name_H-M   'P 1'
#
loop_
_entity.id
_entity.type
_entity.pdbx_description
1 polymer ?
#
loop_
_entity_poly.entity_id
_entity_poly.type
_entity_poly.pdbx_seq_one_letter_code
_entity_poly.pdbx_strand_id
1 'polypeptide(L)'
;MLQYMFVIREAARKQEGYQWRTYDEQFRLRQSSLFMPWSKMNSDMWLRCFSGASQGTTKAVFKTRTKLLPPPCIDFNKGFCKWKICKFPHVCSVCSPAQHGRWRCRVNNAGQSTSTFQSTFRPP
;
A
#
# COMPACT_ATOMS: atom_id res chain seq x y z
N MET A 1 -31.17 -16.63 -17.73
CA MET A 1 -29.84 -16.66 -18.37
C MET A 1 -29.54 -15.45 -19.27
N LEU A 2 -30.35 -14.37 -19.29
CA LEU A 2 -30.20 -13.26 -20.25
C LEU A 2 -29.67 -11.96 -19.64
N GLN A 3 -29.96 -11.68 -18.36
CA GLN A 3 -29.63 -10.41 -17.70
C GLN A 3 -28.11 -10.13 -17.68
N TYR A 4 -27.31 -11.16 -17.36
CA TYR A 4 -25.85 -11.04 -17.38
C TYR A 4 -25.28 -10.59 -18.73
N MET A 5 -25.76 -11.18 -19.83
CA MET A 5 -25.28 -10.84 -21.18
C MET A 5 -25.59 -9.38 -21.54
N PHE A 6 -26.74 -8.86 -21.12
CA PHE A 6 -27.08 -7.45 -21.33
C PHE A 6 -26.14 -6.53 -20.56
N VAL A 7 -25.82 -6.86 -19.30
CA VAL A 7 -24.88 -6.11 -18.46
C VAL A 7 -23.49 -6.04 -19.09
N ILE A 8 -22.97 -7.17 -19.60
CA ILE A 8 -21.66 -7.20 -20.27
C ILE A 8 -21.66 -6.36 -21.55
N ARG A 9 -22.70 -6.48 -22.38
CA ARG A 9 -22.82 -5.68 -23.61
C ARG A 9 -22.95 -4.19 -23.31
N GLU A 10 -23.68 -3.83 -22.25
CA GLU A 10 -23.83 -2.45 -21.83
C GLU A 10 -22.52 -1.88 -21.26
N ALA A 11 -21.75 -2.67 -20.50
CA ALA A 11 -20.41 -2.28 -20.05
C ALA A 11 -19.45 -2.05 -21.22
N ALA A 12 -19.43 -2.98 -22.18
CA ALA A 12 -18.62 -2.86 -23.38
C ALA A 12 -18.99 -1.64 -24.24
N ARG A 13 -20.25 -1.22 -24.21
CA ARG A 13 -20.71 0.01 -24.87
C ARG A 13 -20.34 1.29 -24.12
N LYS A 14 -20.36 1.26 -22.79
CA LYS A 14 -20.17 2.46 -21.94
C LYS A 14 -18.71 2.78 -21.64
N GLN A 15 -17.80 1.81 -21.78
CA GLN A 15 -16.37 2.00 -21.50
C GLN A 15 -15.54 1.87 -22.78
N GLU A 16 -14.71 2.87 -23.06
CA GLU A 16 -13.65 2.75 -24.06
C GLU A 16 -12.52 1.88 -23.49
N GLY A 17 -12.28 0.71 -24.09
CA GLY A 17 -11.22 -0.21 -23.70
C GLY A 17 -11.70 -1.58 -23.19
N TYR A 18 -10.83 -2.29 -22.48
CA TYR A 18 -11.03 -3.70 -22.09
C TYR A 18 -11.44 -3.90 -20.62
N GLN A 19 -11.81 -2.83 -19.91
CA GLN A 19 -12.17 -2.90 -18.48
C GLN A 19 -13.39 -3.79 -18.19
N TRP A 20 -14.32 -3.88 -19.16
CA TRP A 20 -15.46 -4.79 -19.10
C TRP A 20 -15.04 -6.27 -19.09
N ARG A 21 -13.87 -6.64 -19.62
CA ARG A 21 -13.36 -8.02 -19.56
C ARG A 21 -12.96 -8.40 -18.14
N THR A 22 -12.32 -7.48 -17.42
CA THR A 22 -11.96 -7.69 -16.01
C THR A 22 -13.21 -7.87 -15.14
N TYR A 23 -14.32 -7.19 -15.48
CA TYR A 23 -15.62 -7.47 -14.87
C TYR A 23 -16.07 -8.91 -15.14
N ASP A 24 -16.12 -9.32 -16.42
CA ASP A 24 -16.59 -10.65 -16.84
C ASP A 24 -15.80 -11.77 -16.15
N GLU A 25 -14.46 -11.66 -16.13
CA GLU A 25 -13.57 -12.63 -15.47
C GLU A 25 -13.85 -12.75 -13.98
N GLN A 26 -13.92 -11.63 -13.25
CA GLN A 26 -14.18 -11.62 -11.81
C GLN A 26 -15.58 -12.14 -11.47
N PHE A 27 -16.56 -11.89 -12.34
CA PHE A 27 -17.92 -12.37 -12.15
C PHE A 27 -17.98 -13.90 -12.27
N ARG A 28 -17.37 -14.46 -13.32
CA ARG A 28 -17.30 -15.91 -13.53
C ARG A 28 -16.54 -16.62 -12.42
N LEU A 29 -15.41 -16.06 -11.97
CA LEU A 29 -14.64 -16.61 -10.86
C LEU A 29 -15.51 -16.67 -9.58
N ARG A 30 -16.22 -15.58 -9.25
CA ARG A 30 -17.12 -15.59 -8.09
C ARG A 30 -18.29 -16.56 -8.26
N GLN A 31 -18.84 -16.70 -9.46
CA GLN A 31 -19.89 -17.68 -9.73
C GLN A 31 -19.39 -19.12 -9.62
N SER A 32 -18.11 -19.37 -9.86
CA SER A 32 -17.52 -20.69 -9.61
C SER A 32 -17.38 -21.00 -8.13
N SER A 33 -17.20 -19.97 -7.29
CA SER A 33 -16.98 -20.12 -5.84
C SER A 33 -18.25 -19.95 -5.00
N LEU A 34 -19.27 -19.27 -5.52
CA LEU A 34 -20.51 -18.93 -4.82
C LEU A 34 -21.72 -19.43 -5.61
N PHE A 35 -22.69 -20.01 -4.91
CA PHE A 35 -23.97 -20.36 -5.51
C PHE A 35 -24.86 -19.11 -5.61
N MET A 36 -24.53 -18.20 -6.53
CA MET A 36 -25.35 -17.01 -6.79
C MET A 36 -26.10 -17.12 -8.12
N PRO A 37 -27.35 -16.63 -8.19
CA PRO A 37 -28.11 -16.65 -9.42
C PRO A 37 -27.51 -15.67 -10.44
N TRP A 38 -27.26 -16.16 -11.66
CA TRP A 38 -26.72 -15.38 -12.79
C TRP A 38 -27.61 -14.19 -13.21
N SER A 39 -28.84 -14.10 -12.69
CA SER A 39 -29.73 -12.97 -12.88
C SER A 39 -29.42 -11.78 -11.96
N LYS A 40 -28.67 -11.99 -10.87
CA LYS A 40 -28.39 -10.94 -9.88
C LYS A 40 -27.04 -10.30 -10.15
N MET A 41 -27.10 -9.09 -10.70
CA MET A 41 -25.93 -8.25 -10.92
C MET A 41 -25.38 -7.75 -9.58
N ASN A 42 -24.06 -7.86 -9.37
CA ASN A 42 -23.41 -7.32 -8.19
C ASN A 42 -23.03 -5.85 -8.43
N SER A 43 -23.71 -4.93 -7.74
CA SER A 43 -23.56 -3.49 -7.88
C SER A 43 -22.18 -2.97 -7.48
N ASP A 44 -21.57 -3.55 -6.43
CA ASP A 44 -20.21 -3.18 -5.99
C ASP A 44 -19.18 -3.52 -7.08
N MET A 45 -19.31 -4.70 -7.68
CA MET A 45 -18.41 -5.12 -8.74
C MET A 45 -18.60 -4.30 -10.02
N TRP A 46 -19.84 -3.91 -10.32
CA TRP A 46 -20.16 -3.03 -11.44
C TRP A 46 -19.52 -1.66 -11.23
N LEU A 47 -19.75 -1.05 -10.06
CA LEU A 47 -19.18 0.25 -9.71
C LEU A 47 -17.65 0.25 -9.85
N ARG A 48 -16.97 -0.80 -9.37
CA ARG A 48 -15.51 -0.95 -9.50
C ARG A 48 -15.01 -0.94 -10.95
N CYS A 49 -15.78 -1.50 -11.87
CA CYS A 49 -15.42 -1.51 -13.29
C CYS A 49 -15.52 -0.12 -13.91
N PHE A 50 -16.52 0.68 -13.52
CA PHE A 50 -16.67 2.06 -13.98
C PHE A 50 -15.74 3.06 -13.28
N SER A 51 -15.39 2.83 -12.01
CA SER A 51 -14.59 3.77 -11.22
C SER A 51 -13.09 3.73 -11.51
N GLY A 52 -12.62 2.98 -12.53
CA GLY A 52 -11.20 2.93 -12.89
C GLY A 52 -10.31 2.45 -11.74
N ALA A 53 -10.87 1.71 -10.78
CA ALA A 53 -10.18 1.36 -9.55
C ALA A 53 -9.29 0.15 -9.82
N SER A 54 -8.04 0.45 -10.20
CA SER A 54 -6.87 -0.39 -10.09
C SER A 54 -7.03 -1.36 -8.92
N GLN A 55 -7.16 -2.65 -9.22
CA GLN A 55 -6.90 -3.68 -8.21
C GLN A 55 -5.40 -3.69 -7.94
N GLY A 56 -4.95 -2.70 -7.18
CA GLY A 56 -3.69 -2.74 -6.45
C GLY A 56 -3.93 -3.61 -5.23
N THR A 57 -3.53 -4.86 -5.32
CA THR A 57 -3.32 -5.74 -4.19
C THR A 57 -2.50 -4.98 -3.12
N THR A 58 -3.12 -4.77 -1.96
CA THR A 58 -2.53 -4.46 -0.65
C THR A 58 -1.47 -3.33 -0.54
N LYS A 59 -1.83 -2.32 0.28
CA LYS A 59 -0.99 -1.26 0.89
C LYS A 59 -0.66 -0.04 0.02
N ALA A 60 -1.67 0.73 -0.36
CA ALA A 60 -1.49 2.17 -0.55
C ALA A 60 -1.36 2.83 0.84
N VAL A 61 -0.14 2.92 1.36
CA VAL A 61 0.19 3.87 2.43
C VAL A 61 -0.05 5.25 1.85
N PHE A 62 -1.02 5.99 2.42
CA PHE A 62 -1.22 7.40 2.13
C PHE A 62 0.11 8.14 2.40
N LYS A 63 0.92 8.35 1.36
CA LYS A 63 2.00 9.32 1.43
C LYS A 63 1.36 10.69 1.38
N THR A 64 1.09 11.25 2.56
CA THR A 64 0.98 12.70 2.71
C THR A 64 2.29 13.27 2.19
N ARG A 65 2.28 13.75 0.94
CA ARG A 65 3.37 14.53 0.36
C ARG A 65 3.42 15.85 1.12
N THR A 66 4.07 15.85 2.27
CA THR A 66 4.57 17.09 2.86
C THR A 66 5.58 17.67 1.87
N LYS A 67 5.25 18.84 1.35
CA LYS A 67 6.04 19.54 0.35
C LYS A 67 7.42 19.90 0.93
N LEU A 68 8.46 19.79 0.07
CA LEU A 68 9.71 20.59 0.04
C LEU A 68 11.01 20.13 0.72
N LEU A 69 11.11 18.94 1.35
CA LEU A 69 12.44 18.41 1.69
C LEU A 69 12.90 17.32 0.71
N PRO A 70 14.16 17.37 0.21
CA PRO A 70 14.69 16.28 -0.59
C PRO A 70 14.65 14.98 0.23
N PRO A 71 14.23 13.86 -0.39
CA PRO A 71 14.12 12.60 0.33
C PRO A 71 15.50 12.19 0.87
N PRO A 72 15.56 11.57 2.06
CA PRO A 72 16.83 11.10 2.61
C PRO A 72 17.44 10.01 1.74
N CYS A 73 18.77 9.91 1.75
CA CYS A 73 19.49 8.89 1.02
C CYS A 73 19.05 7.48 1.49
N ILE A 74 18.48 6.71 0.58
CA ILE A 74 17.98 5.36 0.87
C ILE A 74 19.17 4.43 1.16
N ASP A 75 20.25 4.55 0.40
CA ASP A 75 21.44 3.72 0.57
C ASP A 75 22.16 4.01 1.90
N PHE A 76 22.19 5.27 2.34
CA PHE A 76 22.70 5.63 3.66
C PHE A 76 21.85 5.00 4.77
N ASN A 77 20.52 5.06 4.63
CA ASN A 77 19.59 4.44 5.56
C ASN A 77 19.68 2.91 5.59
N LYS A 78 20.23 2.27 4.54
CA LYS A 78 20.54 0.83 4.50
C LYS A 78 21.98 0.49 4.90
N GLY A 79 22.88 1.48 4.99
CA GLY A 79 24.31 1.27 5.30
C GLY A 79 25.21 1.00 4.09
N PHE A 80 24.71 1.20 2.87
CA PHE A 80 25.42 0.92 1.62
C PHE A 80 25.88 2.17 0.86
N CYS A 81 25.59 3.38 1.35
CA CYS A 81 26.07 4.59 0.67
C CYS A 81 27.60 4.73 0.84
N LYS A 82 28.31 4.72 -0.29
CA LYS A 82 29.78 4.87 -0.36
C LYS A 82 30.23 6.28 -0.75
N TRP A 83 29.28 7.16 -1.07
CA TRP A 83 29.55 8.50 -1.60
C TRP A 83 29.88 9.47 -0.45
N LYS A 84 31.07 10.08 -0.49
CA LYS A 84 31.47 11.12 0.48
C LYS A 84 30.61 12.38 0.32
N ILE A 85 30.26 12.73 -0.92
CA ILE A 85 29.34 13.82 -1.28
C ILE A 85 28.12 13.18 -1.95
N CYS A 86 27.08 12.90 -1.16
CA CYS A 86 25.84 12.32 -1.69
C CYS A 86 24.86 13.42 -2.13
N LYS A 87 24.16 13.18 -3.25
CA LYS A 87 23.08 14.06 -3.73
C LYS A 87 21.90 14.16 -2.75
N PHE A 88 21.71 13.11 -1.93
CA PHE A 88 20.62 13.02 -0.98
C PHE A 88 21.14 13.17 0.45
N PRO A 89 20.41 13.84 1.35
CA PRO A 89 20.85 14.05 2.72
C PRO A 89 21.00 12.73 3.48
N HIS A 90 22.11 12.58 4.20
CA HIS A 90 22.41 11.45 5.07
C HIS A 90 21.74 11.64 6.44
N VAL A 91 20.41 11.53 6.46
CA VAL A 91 19.61 11.62 7.68
C VAL A 91 18.78 10.36 7.89
N CYS A 92 18.57 9.99 9.15
CA CYS A 92 17.70 8.87 9.51
C CYS A 92 16.27 9.14 9.06
N SER A 93 15.65 8.18 8.36
CA SER A 93 14.25 8.31 7.90
C SER A 93 13.21 8.16 9.02
N VAL A 94 13.63 7.81 10.24
CA VAL A 94 12.73 7.52 11.38
C VAL A 94 12.79 8.62 12.44
N CYS A 95 13.99 9.09 12.77
CA CYS A 95 14.22 10.08 13.84
C CYS A 95 14.95 11.32 13.32
N SER A 96 14.66 11.73 12.08
CA SER A 96 15.21 12.96 11.48
C SER A 96 15.24 14.10 12.53
N PRO A 97 16.35 14.83 12.72
CA PRO A 97 17.53 15.00 11.84
C PRO A 97 18.81 14.24 12.28
N ALA A 98 18.72 13.12 13.00
CA ALA A 98 19.92 12.44 13.51
C ALA A 98 20.87 11.92 12.40
N GLN A 99 22.20 12.04 12.64
CA GLN A 99 23.29 11.60 11.74
C GLN A 99 23.61 10.10 11.86
N HIS A 100 22.60 9.25 11.71
CA HIS A 100 22.79 7.81 11.56
C HIS A 100 21.84 7.25 10.51
N GLY A 101 22.23 6.18 9.83
CA GLY A 101 21.31 5.48 8.94
C GLY A 101 20.28 4.68 9.74
N ARG A 102 19.08 4.46 9.19
CA ARG A 102 18.00 3.68 9.81
C ARG A 102 18.45 2.35 10.43
N TRP A 103 19.41 1.67 9.80
CA TRP A 103 20.03 0.44 10.31
C TRP A 103 20.65 0.55 11.71
N ARG A 104 21.03 1.76 12.16
CA ARG A 104 21.55 2.06 13.50
C ARG A 104 20.56 2.83 14.39
N CYS A 105 19.30 2.95 13.97
CA CYS A 105 18.31 3.72 14.71
C CYS A 105 17.80 2.97 15.94
N ARG A 106 18.02 3.55 17.12
CA ARG A 106 17.53 2.99 18.39
C ARG A 106 16.01 3.11 18.55
N VAL A 107 15.39 4.16 17.99
CA VAL A 107 13.91 4.33 18.01
C VAL A 107 13.22 3.19 17.25
N ASN A 108 13.83 2.71 16.16
CA ASN A 108 13.29 1.59 15.38
C ASN A 108 13.50 0.23 16.09
N ASN A 109 14.41 0.15 17.06
CA ASN A 109 14.67 -1.04 17.90
C ASN A 109 13.88 -1.05 19.21
N ALA A 110 13.25 0.07 19.59
CA ALA A 110 12.46 0.18 20.81
C ALA A 110 11.18 -0.67 20.81
N GLY A 111 10.80 -1.28 19.67
CA GLY A 111 9.76 -2.29 19.60
C GLY A 111 10.16 -3.68 20.13
N GLN A 112 11.43 -3.89 20.52
CA GLN A 112 11.94 -5.17 21.04
C GLN A 112 12.87 -5.02 22.26
N SER A 113 12.77 -3.94 23.03
CA SER A 113 13.54 -3.78 24.27
C SER A 113 12.62 -3.92 25.47
N THR A 114 12.66 -5.11 26.06
CA THR A 114 12.06 -5.48 27.35
C THR A 114 12.19 -4.39 28.41
N SER A 115 11.09 -4.19 29.13
CA SER A 115 10.99 -3.40 30.35
C SER A 115 12.06 -3.78 31.37
N THR A 116 13.06 -2.93 31.54
CA THR A 116 13.88 -2.93 32.75
C THR A 116 13.44 -1.75 33.60
N PHE A 117 12.48 -2.02 34.48
CA PHE A 117 12.20 -1.19 35.66
C PHE A 117 13.50 -1.11 36.48
N GLN A 118 14.19 0.01 36.48
CA GLN A 118 15.25 0.28 37.44
C GLN A 118 14.68 1.12 38.59
N SER A 119 14.23 0.38 39.60
CA SER A 119 13.96 0.85 40.95
C SER A 119 15.26 1.32 41.61
N THR A 120 15.43 2.61 41.82
CA THR A 120 16.53 3.17 42.63
C THR A 120 16.12 3.21 44.10
N PHE A 121 16.41 2.11 44.82
CA PHE A 121 16.52 2.14 46.28
C PHE A 121 17.85 2.78 46.67
N ARG A 122 17.78 3.84 47.49
CA ARG A 122 18.93 4.54 48.07
C ARG A 122 18.97 4.26 49.57
N PRO A 123 20.03 3.63 50.11
CA PRO A 123 20.32 3.64 51.54
C PRO A 123 21.54 4.55 51.85
N PRO A 124 21.83 4.80 53.14
CA PRO A 124 22.07 6.14 53.72
C PRO A 124 23.42 6.79 53.36
#